data_AF-A0A031LTC2-F1
#
_entry.id   AF-A0A031LTC2-F1
#
_cell.length_a   1.000
_cell.length_b   1.000
_cell.length_c   1.000
_cell.angle_alpha   90.00
_cell.angle_beta   90.00
_cell.angle_gamma   90.00
#
_symmetry.space_group_name_H-M   'P 1'
#
loop_
_entity.id
_entity.type
_entity.pdbx_description
1 polymer ?
#
loop_
_entity_poly.entity_id
_entity_poly.type
_entity_poly.pdbx_seq_one_letter_code
_entity_poly.pdbx_strand_id
1 'polypeptide(L)'
;RVRTNGIIEREGPLNAFLFGETIMIANPSEVLAHNDYLEIQVESEGNIIVEDQAFTKISSKSNIKIKVEGRGKRINWLLHPYLFYNDSSAEITNKFFLNEGKIVEAYILGRKMHKEKFSSGKIRSVTEIYVDGKLLIYDVFRVDGDSFKDKNLMGKEGLLAVYTINKKDDFDVKKEVIDGEKVGDKWLEEIYK
;
A
#
# COMPACT_ATOMS: atom_id res chain seq x y z
N ARG A 1 -2.47 -6.31 -15.28
CA ARG A 1 -1.02 -6.42 -15.55
C ARG A 1 -0.59 -5.27 -16.45
N VAL A 2 0.40 -4.47 -16.08
CA VAL A 2 0.92 -3.38 -16.92
C VAL A 2 2.37 -3.69 -17.29
N ARG A 3 2.67 -3.76 -18.59
CA ARG A 3 4.03 -3.97 -19.12
C ARG A 3 4.45 -2.76 -19.96
N THR A 4 5.68 -2.31 -19.80
CA THR A 4 6.25 -1.23 -20.61
C THR A 4 6.35 -1.59 -22.09
N ASN A 5 5.27 -1.23 -22.78
CA ASN A 5 5.15 -0.75 -24.16
C ASN A 5 3.83 0.04 -24.30
N GLY A 6 3.33 0.64 -23.21
CA GLY A 6 1.98 1.21 -23.13
C GLY A 6 0.86 0.17 -23.02
N ILE A 7 1.17 -1.09 -22.67
CA ILE A 7 0.16 -2.16 -22.60
C ILE A 7 -0.39 -2.24 -21.18
N ILE A 8 -1.68 -1.91 -21.05
CA ILE A 8 -2.46 -2.05 -19.81
C ILE A 8 -3.42 -3.23 -20.00
N GLU A 9 -3.10 -4.37 -19.41
CA GLU A 9 -3.99 -5.53 -19.35
C GLU A 9 -4.83 -5.45 -18.06
N ARG A 10 -6.14 -5.67 -18.18
CA ARG A 10 -7.10 -5.51 -17.09
C ARG A 10 -8.03 -6.71 -17.06
N GLU A 11 -8.30 -7.19 -15.87
CA GLU A 11 -9.34 -8.15 -15.60
C GLU A 11 -10.18 -7.63 -14.43
N GLY A 12 -11.50 -7.63 -14.59
CA GLY A 12 -12.41 -7.06 -13.60
C GLY A 12 -12.54 -5.53 -13.65
N PRO A 13 -13.02 -4.91 -12.56
CA PRO A 13 -13.40 -3.49 -12.55
C PRO A 13 -12.20 -2.53 -12.39
N LEU A 14 -11.02 -3.02 -12.00
CA LEU A 14 -9.85 -2.17 -11.79
C LEU A 14 -9.37 -1.55 -13.11
N ASN A 15 -9.25 -0.23 -13.14
CA ASN A 15 -8.72 0.52 -14.27
C ASN A 15 -7.35 1.10 -13.97
N ALA A 16 -6.60 1.40 -15.03
CA ALA A 16 -5.34 2.12 -14.95
C ALA A 16 -5.16 2.98 -16.20
N PHE A 17 -4.54 4.14 -16.05
CA PHE A 17 -4.22 5.08 -17.12
C PHE A 17 -2.74 5.40 -17.08
N LEU A 18 -2.10 5.48 -18.24
CA LEU A 18 -0.70 5.89 -18.36
C LEU A 18 -0.66 7.31 -18.92
N PHE A 19 0.02 8.22 -18.23
CA PHE A 19 0.29 9.59 -18.68
C PHE A 19 1.75 9.93 -18.41
N GLY A 20 2.55 10.03 -19.48
CA GLY A 20 4.00 10.18 -19.35
C GLY A 20 4.62 8.99 -18.59
N GLU A 21 5.32 9.28 -17.49
CA GLU A 21 5.91 8.28 -16.60
C GLU A 21 4.97 7.85 -15.45
N THR A 22 3.75 8.41 -15.38
CA THR A 22 2.80 8.16 -14.30
C THR A 22 1.74 7.14 -14.70
N ILE A 23 1.59 6.09 -13.91
CA ILE A 23 0.42 5.21 -13.93
C ILE A 23 -0.53 5.67 -12.83
N MET A 24 -1.73 6.03 -13.25
CA MET A 24 -2.84 6.30 -12.34
C MET A 24 -3.75 5.08 -12.27
N ILE A 25 -3.82 4.44 -11.11
CA ILE A 25 -4.76 3.35 -10.82
C ILE A 25 -6.11 3.95 -10.45
N ALA A 26 -7.13 3.61 -11.22
CA ALA A 26 -8.50 4.01 -10.99
C ALA A 26 -9.30 2.77 -10.56
N ASN A 27 -9.58 2.65 -9.26
CA ASN A 27 -10.46 1.61 -8.76
C ASN A 27 -11.91 2.14 -8.65
N PRO A 28 -12.81 1.84 -9.62
CA PRO A 28 -14.16 2.41 -9.63
C PRO A 28 -15.05 1.91 -8.49
N SER A 29 -14.69 0.83 -7.80
CA SER A 29 -15.48 0.31 -6.67
C SER A 29 -15.05 0.88 -5.33
N GLU A 30 -13.84 1.45 -5.19
CA GLU A 30 -13.19 1.96 -3.95
C GLU A 30 -13.17 1.00 -2.73
N VAL A 31 -13.90 -0.12 -2.78
CA VAL A 31 -14.22 -1.01 -1.70
C VAL A 31 -14.04 -2.45 -2.18
N LEU A 32 -13.15 -3.18 -1.50
CA LEU A 32 -12.98 -4.62 -1.64
C LEU A 32 -13.89 -5.33 -0.62
N ALA A 33 -14.58 -6.39 -1.06
CA ALA A 33 -15.56 -7.09 -0.25
C ALA A 33 -15.48 -8.61 -0.37
N HIS A 34 -16.10 -9.30 0.60
CA HIS A 34 -16.22 -10.76 0.62
C HIS A 34 -14.87 -11.47 0.52
N ASN A 35 -14.51 -12.00 -0.64
CA ASN A 35 -13.27 -12.72 -0.88
C ASN A 35 -12.53 -12.17 -2.12
N ASP A 36 -12.65 -10.86 -2.38
CA ASP A 36 -12.00 -10.24 -3.54
C ASP A 36 -10.48 -10.47 -3.52
N TYR A 37 -9.93 -10.60 -4.72
CA TYR A 37 -8.51 -10.67 -5.00
C TYR A 37 -8.10 -9.50 -5.89
N LEU A 38 -7.11 -8.74 -5.44
CA LEU A 38 -6.54 -7.63 -6.19
C LEU A 38 -5.08 -7.94 -6.53
N GLU A 39 -4.76 -7.95 -7.83
CA GLU A 39 -3.38 -8.07 -8.29
C GLU A 39 -2.98 -6.87 -9.15
N ILE A 40 -1.98 -6.14 -8.68
CA ILE A 40 -1.38 -5.01 -9.39
C ILE A 40 0.05 -5.39 -9.73
N GLN A 41 0.36 -5.46 -11.02
CA GLN A 41 1.71 -5.66 -11.52
C GLN A 41 2.04 -4.50 -12.45
N VAL A 42 3.13 -3.79 -12.14
CA VAL A 42 3.66 -2.69 -12.94
C VAL A 42 5.13 -2.98 -13.23
N GLU A 43 5.47 -3.01 -14.51
CA GLU A 43 6.84 -3.23 -14.98
C GLU A 43 7.24 -2.10 -15.93
N SER A 44 8.38 -1.48 -15.64
CA SER A 44 8.98 -0.41 -16.46
C SER A 44 10.48 -0.56 -16.65
N GLU A 45 10.97 -0.33 -17.87
CA GLU A 45 12.41 -0.24 -18.14
C GLU A 45 13.04 1.07 -17.62
N GLY A 46 12.21 2.09 -17.39
CA GLY A 46 12.63 3.44 -17.02
C GLY A 46 12.21 3.85 -15.61
N ASN A 47 11.93 5.14 -15.47
CA ASN A 47 11.33 5.70 -14.27
C ASN A 47 9.82 5.49 -14.32
N ILE A 48 9.21 5.26 -13.17
CA ILE A 48 7.76 5.15 -13.07
C ILE A 48 7.25 5.73 -11.76
N ILE A 49 6.13 6.45 -11.86
CA ILE A 49 5.35 6.93 -10.73
C ILE A 49 4.04 6.17 -10.76
N VAL A 50 3.63 5.60 -9.64
CA VAL A 50 2.36 4.88 -9.50
C VAL A 50 1.57 5.54 -8.40
N GLU A 51 0.40 6.04 -8.77
CA GLU A 51 -0.55 6.73 -7.92
C GLU A 51 -1.93 6.11 -8.10
N ASP A 52 -2.86 6.41 -7.20
CA ASP A 52 -4.27 6.09 -7.30
C ASP A 52 -5.14 7.30 -6.96
N GLN A 53 -6.44 7.19 -7.24
CA GLN A 53 -7.38 8.30 -7.06
C GLN A 53 -8.04 8.34 -5.68
N ALA A 54 -8.01 7.23 -4.94
CA ALA A 54 -8.76 7.09 -3.70
C ALA A 54 -8.21 5.98 -2.82
N PHE A 55 -8.59 6.02 -1.54
CA PHE A 55 -8.23 5.01 -0.55
C PHE A 55 -8.78 3.65 -0.95
N THR A 56 -7.99 2.59 -0.74
CA THR A 56 -8.49 1.22 -0.87
C THR A 56 -9.21 0.82 0.41
N LYS A 57 -10.54 0.76 0.37
CA LYS A 57 -11.37 0.41 1.53
C LYS A 57 -11.59 -1.11 1.54
N ILE A 58 -11.50 -1.72 2.72
CA ILE A 58 -11.76 -3.15 2.89
C ILE A 58 -12.96 -3.28 3.83
N SER A 59 -14.06 -3.77 3.28
CA SER A 59 -15.34 -3.81 3.98
C SER A 59 -15.38 -4.88 5.08
N SER A 60 -16.26 -4.66 6.07
CA SER A 60 -16.49 -5.59 7.18
C SER A 60 -16.83 -7.00 6.69
N LYS A 61 -16.44 -8.03 7.46
CA LYS A 61 -16.67 -9.45 7.16
C LYS A 61 -16.01 -9.93 5.86
N SER A 62 -15.01 -9.20 5.38
CA SER A 62 -14.25 -9.58 4.19
C SER A 62 -12.95 -10.28 4.55
N ASN A 63 -12.47 -11.11 3.63
CA ASN A 63 -11.20 -11.80 3.66
C ASN A 63 -10.49 -11.56 2.32
N ILE A 64 -9.77 -10.45 2.24
CA ILE A 64 -9.21 -9.93 0.99
C ILE A 64 -7.77 -10.40 0.80
N LYS A 65 -7.39 -10.65 -0.46
CA LYS A 65 -5.99 -10.87 -0.84
C LYS A 65 -5.55 -9.79 -1.80
N ILE A 66 -4.43 -9.13 -1.50
CA ILE A 66 -3.85 -8.10 -2.34
C ILE A 66 -2.41 -8.48 -2.66
N LYS A 67 -2.06 -8.47 -3.94
CA LYS A 67 -0.70 -8.66 -4.41
C LYS A 67 -0.28 -7.48 -5.26
N VAL A 68 0.78 -6.82 -4.84
CA VAL A 68 1.40 -5.69 -5.52
C VAL A 68 2.81 -6.08 -5.94
N GLU A 69 3.13 -5.85 -7.20
CA GLU A 69 4.47 -6.03 -7.73
C GLU A 69 4.88 -4.83 -8.60
N GLY A 70 5.95 -4.14 -8.21
CA GLY A 70 6.58 -3.09 -9.00
C GLY A 70 7.96 -3.50 -9.46
N ARG A 71 8.26 -3.33 -10.75
CA ARG A 71 9.59 -3.59 -11.34
C ARG A 71 10.03 -2.40 -12.18
N GLY A 72 11.24 -1.92 -11.98
CA GLY A 72 11.84 -0.91 -12.85
C GLY A 72 13.05 -0.23 -12.25
N LYS A 73 13.67 0.70 -12.98
CA LYS A 73 14.92 1.32 -12.52
C LYS A 73 14.66 2.26 -11.33
N ARG A 74 13.72 3.19 -11.51
CA ARG A 74 13.24 4.11 -10.47
C ARG A 74 11.74 3.92 -10.28
N ILE A 75 11.30 3.61 -9.05
CA ILE A 75 9.87 3.44 -8.75
C ILE A 75 9.47 4.39 -7.62
N ASN A 76 8.51 5.27 -7.90
CA ASN A 76 7.77 5.98 -6.86
C ASN A 76 6.39 5.36 -6.74
N TRP A 77 6.14 4.65 -5.65
CA TRP A 77 4.87 3.97 -5.37
C TRP A 77 4.13 4.72 -4.27
N LEU A 78 3.16 5.53 -4.67
CA LEU A 78 2.57 6.59 -3.87
C LEU A 78 1.05 6.37 -3.76
N LEU A 79 0.65 5.16 -3.36
CA LEU A 79 -0.77 4.81 -3.25
C LEU A 79 -1.38 5.35 -1.97
N HIS A 80 -2.65 5.71 -2.05
CA HIS A 80 -3.47 6.11 -0.92
C HIS A 80 -3.53 5.01 0.16
N PRO A 81 -3.83 5.38 1.41
CA PRO A 81 -3.92 4.43 2.51
C PRO A 81 -4.94 3.31 2.31
N TYR A 82 -4.64 2.13 2.84
CA TYR A 82 -5.61 1.07 3.06
C TYR A 82 -6.48 1.39 4.27
N LEU A 83 -7.80 1.40 4.09
CA LEU A 83 -8.77 1.63 5.16
C LEU A 83 -9.53 0.35 5.49
N PHE A 84 -9.23 -0.23 6.65
CA PHE A 84 -9.83 -1.49 7.11
C PHE A 84 -11.05 -1.20 7.97
N TYR A 85 -12.22 -1.69 7.56
CA TYR A 85 -13.42 -1.58 8.39
C TYR A 85 -13.35 -2.62 9.51
N ASN A 86 -14.12 -2.43 10.58
CA ASN A 86 -14.18 -3.43 11.66
C ASN A 86 -14.57 -4.81 11.10
N ASP A 87 -13.98 -5.87 11.64
CA ASP A 87 -14.22 -7.26 11.24
C ASP A 87 -13.72 -7.61 9.82
N SER A 88 -12.79 -6.83 9.27
CA SER A 88 -12.15 -7.16 7.99
C SER A 88 -10.82 -7.90 8.20
N SER A 89 -10.53 -8.81 7.28
CA SER A 89 -9.27 -9.53 7.20
C SER A 89 -8.62 -9.31 5.85
N ALA A 90 -7.29 -9.23 5.84
CA ALA A 90 -6.53 -9.02 4.62
C ALA A 90 -5.14 -9.66 4.68
N GLU A 91 -4.74 -10.25 3.57
CA GLU A 91 -3.37 -10.66 3.30
C GLU A 91 -2.83 -9.83 2.12
N ILE A 92 -1.83 -9.01 2.40
CA ILE A 92 -1.23 -8.07 1.45
C ILE A 92 0.23 -8.48 1.25
N THR A 93 0.64 -8.60 0.00
CA THR A 93 2.04 -8.87 -0.38
C THR A 93 2.49 -7.80 -1.35
N ASN A 94 3.49 -7.02 -0.96
CA ASN A 94 4.09 -5.98 -1.76
C ASN A 94 5.53 -6.38 -2.09
N LYS A 95 5.85 -6.45 -3.39
CA LYS A 95 7.20 -6.76 -3.87
C LYS A 95 7.67 -5.68 -4.82
N PHE A 96 8.81 -5.09 -4.54
CA PHE A 96 9.38 -4.06 -5.38
C PHE A 96 10.79 -4.44 -5.80
N PHE A 97 11.07 -4.35 -7.09
CA PHE A 97 12.39 -4.59 -7.68
C PHE A 97 12.84 -3.29 -8.33
N LEU A 98 13.70 -2.54 -7.64
CA LEU A 98 14.14 -1.21 -8.04
C LEU A 98 15.59 -0.91 -7.69
N ASN A 99 16.16 0.12 -8.30
CA ASN A 99 17.48 0.63 -7.92
C ASN A 99 17.39 1.89 -7.04
N GLU A 100 16.33 2.67 -7.23
CA GLU A 100 16.09 3.95 -6.56
C GLU A 100 14.59 4.27 -6.54
N GLY A 101 14.16 5.10 -5.60
CA GLY A 101 12.78 5.58 -5.53
C GLY A 101 12.18 5.59 -4.13
N LYS A 102 10.86 5.78 -4.07
CA LYS A 102 10.12 5.97 -2.82
C LYS A 102 8.88 5.09 -2.81
N ILE A 103 8.73 4.27 -1.78
CA ILE A 103 7.53 3.46 -1.55
C ILE A 103 6.83 4.01 -0.31
N VAL A 104 5.56 4.38 -0.44
CA VAL A 104 4.73 4.86 0.66
C VAL A 104 3.61 3.86 0.90
N GLU A 105 3.54 3.35 2.12
CA GLU A 105 2.48 2.44 2.56
C GLU A 105 1.79 3.02 3.78
N ALA A 106 0.46 3.01 3.79
CA ALA A 106 -0.31 3.52 4.90
C ALA A 106 -1.50 2.61 5.22
N TYR A 107 -1.74 2.40 6.50
CA TYR A 107 -2.77 1.51 7.02
C TYR A 107 -3.60 2.26 8.06
N ILE A 108 -4.93 2.20 7.94
CA ILE A 108 -5.89 2.85 8.83
C ILE A 108 -6.88 1.80 9.35
N LEU A 109 -6.93 1.63 10.67
CA LEU A 109 -7.78 0.65 11.35
C LEU A 109 -9.07 1.30 11.84
N GLY A 110 -10.18 0.98 11.18
CA GLY A 110 -11.51 1.48 11.49
C GLY A 110 -11.77 2.89 10.95
N ARG A 111 -13.04 3.28 11.00
CA ARG A 111 -13.50 4.59 10.51
C ARG A 111 -13.88 5.49 11.67
N LYS A 112 -12.88 6.07 12.34
CA LYS A 112 -13.06 6.92 13.52
C LYS A 112 -14.03 8.08 13.28
N MET A 113 -13.93 8.74 12.12
CA MET A 113 -14.86 9.81 11.69
C MET A 113 -16.32 9.34 11.59
N HIS A 114 -16.54 8.06 11.32
CA HIS A 114 -17.86 7.41 11.30
C HIS A 114 -18.17 6.65 12.59
N LYS A 115 -17.42 6.90 13.68
CA LYS A 115 -17.54 6.25 14.99
C LYS A 115 -17.35 4.72 14.96
N GLU A 116 -16.76 4.19 13.90
CA GLU A 116 -16.41 2.77 13.81
C GLU A 116 -14.99 2.55 14.34
N LYS A 117 -14.84 1.57 15.23
CA LYS A 117 -13.54 1.14 15.76
C LYS A 117 -13.21 -0.25 15.25
N PHE A 118 -11.96 -0.47 14.87
CA PHE A 118 -11.47 -1.82 14.61
C PHE A 118 -11.28 -2.57 15.93
N SER A 119 -11.88 -3.75 16.03
CA SER A 119 -11.87 -4.61 17.22
C SER A 119 -11.71 -6.09 16.89
N SER A 120 -12.12 -6.50 15.68
CA SER A 120 -12.00 -7.86 15.17
C SER A 120 -11.47 -7.85 13.75
N GLY A 121 -10.91 -8.97 13.31
CA GLY A 121 -10.29 -9.14 12.00
C GLY A 121 -8.79 -9.45 12.07
N LYS A 122 -8.20 -9.85 10.95
CA LYS A 122 -6.78 -10.22 10.88
C LYS A 122 -6.12 -9.63 9.65
N ILE A 123 -5.14 -8.77 9.85
CA ILE A 123 -4.40 -8.08 8.79
C ILE A 123 -2.96 -8.54 8.82
N ARG A 124 -2.42 -8.89 7.66
CA ARG A 124 -1.01 -9.14 7.46
C ARG A 124 -0.58 -8.50 6.15
N SER A 125 0.35 -7.56 6.22
CA SER A 125 1.04 -7.00 5.06
C SER A 125 2.51 -7.34 5.12
N VAL A 126 3.07 -7.81 4.00
CA VAL A 126 4.49 -8.11 3.86
C VAL A 126 5.04 -7.28 2.73
N THR A 127 6.12 -6.56 3.01
CA THR A 127 6.78 -5.69 2.04
C THR A 127 8.21 -6.17 1.84
N GLU A 128 8.53 -6.50 0.59
CA GLU A 128 9.85 -6.94 0.17
C GLU A 128 10.39 -5.99 -0.89
N ILE A 129 11.55 -5.38 -0.63
CA ILE A 129 12.20 -4.48 -1.58
C ILE A 129 13.55 -5.06 -1.96
N TYR A 130 13.74 -5.24 -3.26
CA TYR A 130 14.92 -5.82 -3.88
C TYR A 130 15.68 -4.78 -4.69
N VAL A 131 17.00 -4.72 -4.50
CA VAL A 131 17.93 -3.88 -5.26
C VAL A 131 19.01 -4.79 -5.87
N ASP A 132 19.26 -4.67 -7.18
CA ASP A 132 20.18 -5.55 -7.92
C ASP A 132 19.89 -7.06 -7.68
N GLY A 133 18.61 -7.43 -7.54
CA GLY A 133 18.17 -8.80 -7.27
C GLY A 133 18.42 -9.31 -5.84
N LYS A 134 18.92 -8.47 -4.93
CA LYS A 134 19.12 -8.78 -3.51
C LYS A 134 18.02 -8.17 -2.65
N LEU A 135 17.49 -8.92 -1.70
CA LEU A 135 16.53 -8.42 -0.73
C LEU A 135 17.25 -7.41 0.19
N LEU A 136 16.79 -6.16 0.16
CA LEU A 136 17.32 -5.07 0.97
C LEU A 136 16.41 -4.78 2.17
N ILE A 137 15.09 -4.78 1.98
CA ILE A 137 14.11 -4.51 3.03
C ILE A 137 13.10 -5.66 3.06
N TYR A 138 12.87 -6.18 4.27
CA TYR A 138 11.78 -7.10 4.59
C TYR A 138 11.00 -6.52 5.77
N ASP A 139 9.75 -6.11 5.53
CA ASP A 139 8.89 -5.57 6.57
C ASP A 139 7.58 -6.33 6.70
N VAL A 140 7.07 -6.40 7.92
CA VAL A 140 5.80 -7.06 8.23
C VAL A 140 4.96 -6.17 9.13
N PHE A 141 3.78 -5.81 8.63
CA PHE A 141 2.71 -5.23 9.43
C PHE A 141 1.69 -6.33 9.77
N ARG A 142 1.34 -6.47 11.05
CA ARG A 142 0.37 -7.47 11.50
C ARG A 142 -0.57 -6.89 12.54
N VAL A 143 -1.86 -7.17 12.37
CA VAL A 143 -2.91 -6.91 13.35
C VAL A 143 -3.75 -8.17 13.52
N ASP A 144 -4.02 -8.52 14.77
CA ASP A 144 -4.91 -9.61 15.17
C ASP A 144 -5.92 -9.04 16.18
N GLY A 145 -7.18 -8.87 15.76
CA GLY A 145 -8.21 -8.20 16.55
C GLY A 145 -7.81 -6.80 16.98
N ASP A 146 -7.73 -6.57 18.29
CA ASP A 146 -7.39 -5.28 18.89
C ASP A 146 -5.97 -5.19 19.45
N SER A 147 -5.09 -6.13 19.08
CA SER A 147 -3.66 -6.12 19.45
C SER A 147 -2.96 -4.78 19.20
N PHE A 148 -3.32 -4.05 18.15
CA PHE A 148 -2.76 -2.74 17.84
C PHE A 148 -2.96 -1.68 18.95
N LYS A 149 -3.94 -1.86 19.84
CA LYS A 149 -4.20 -0.94 20.96
C LYS A 149 -3.16 -1.04 22.07
N ASP A 150 -2.38 -2.11 22.12
CA ASP A 150 -1.26 -2.21 23.06
C ASP A 150 -0.26 -1.10 22.74
N LYS A 151 0.01 -0.25 23.73
CA LYS A 151 0.97 0.87 23.63
C LYS A 151 2.40 0.40 23.38
N ASN A 152 2.70 -0.86 23.72
CA ASN A 152 4.00 -1.49 23.44
C ASN A 152 4.11 -2.03 22.00
N LEU A 153 3.00 -2.07 21.25
CA LEU A 153 2.97 -2.48 19.84
C LEU A 153 2.79 -1.27 18.93
N MET A 154 1.63 -0.63 18.98
CA MET A 154 1.34 0.60 18.21
C MET A 154 0.67 1.64 19.10
N GLY A 155 -0.38 1.26 19.82
CA GLY A 155 -1.17 2.15 20.66
C GLY A 155 -2.07 3.13 19.89
N LYS A 156 -2.08 3.08 18.55
CA LYS A 156 -2.91 3.92 17.67
C LYS A 156 -3.39 3.16 16.44
N GLU A 157 -4.40 3.70 15.76
CA GLU A 157 -5.11 3.08 14.63
C GLU A 157 -4.39 3.24 13.28
N GLY A 158 -3.37 4.08 13.19
CA GLY A 158 -2.70 4.44 11.94
C GLY A 158 -1.22 4.07 11.92
N LEU A 159 -0.76 3.55 10.79
CA LEU A 159 0.65 3.38 10.47
C LEU A 159 0.94 4.00 9.11
N LEU A 160 1.98 4.84 9.03
CA LEU A 160 2.58 5.32 7.79
C LEU A 160 4.01 4.81 7.73
N ALA A 161 4.35 4.09 6.66
CA ALA A 161 5.69 3.62 6.37
C ALA A 161 6.17 4.24 5.06
N VAL A 162 7.38 4.81 5.09
CA VAL A 162 8.03 5.41 3.92
C VAL A 162 9.39 4.76 3.78
N TYR A 163 9.61 4.15 2.63
CA TYR A 163 10.88 3.53 2.25
C TYR A 163 11.49 4.36 1.14
N THR A 164 12.66 4.94 1.38
CA THR A 164 13.40 5.72 0.39
C THR A 164 14.67 4.96 0.03
N ILE A 165 14.83 4.65 -1.25
CA ILE A 165 15.98 3.92 -1.80
C ILE A 165 16.76 4.94 -2.64
N ASN A 166 17.95 5.32 -2.18
CA ASN A 166 18.75 6.33 -2.86
C ASN A 166 19.66 5.72 -3.92
N LYS A 167 20.29 4.59 -3.57
CA LYS A 167 21.20 3.81 -4.41
C LYS A 167 21.48 2.47 -3.74
N LYS A 168 22.32 1.65 -4.38
CA LYS A 168 22.80 0.37 -3.84
C LYS A 168 23.26 0.49 -2.39
N ASP A 169 22.63 -0.29 -1.52
CA ASP A 169 22.89 -0.40 -0.07
C ASP A 169 22.66 0.90 0.75
N ASP A 170 22.01 1.93 0.17
CA ASP A 170 21.70 3.21 0.81
C ASP A 170 20.17 3.44 0.78
N PHE A 171 19.56 3.30 1.95
CA PHE A 171 18.12 3.42 2.13
C PHE A 171 17.78 4.04 3.48
N ASP A 172 16.62 4.69 3.52
CA ASP A 172 16.00 5.21 4.75
C ASP A 172 14.61 4.59 4.91
N VAL A 173 14.28 4.22 6.15
CA VAL A 173 12.95 3.70 6.52
C VAL A 173 12.39 4.54 7.65
N LYS A 174 11.35 5.30 7.34
CA LYS A 174 10.58 6.06 8.33
C LYS A 174 9.27 5.34 8.59
N LYS A 175 8.96 5.07 9.86
CA LYS A 175 7.66 4.58 10.30
C LYS A 175 7.07 5.50 11.35
N GLU A 176 5.82 5.91 11.15
CA GLU A 176 5.10 6.79 12.05
C GLU A 176 3.80 6.13 12.50
N VAL A 177 3.66 5.94 13.82
CA VAL A 177 2.41 5.47 14.42
C VAL A 177 1.57 6.68 14.82
N ILE A 178 0.43 6.83 14.16
CA ILE A 178 -0.37 8.06 14.16
C ILE A 178 -1.85 7.75 14.37
N ASP A 179 -2.59 8.78 14.77
CA ASP A 179 -4.05 8.66 14.88
C ASP A 179 -4.62 8.43 13.48
N GLY A 180 -5.56 7.48 13.33
CA GLY A 180 -6.07 7.09 12.00
C GLY A 180 -6.62 8.25 11.16
N GLU A 181 -7.15 9.30 11.81
CA GLU A 181 -7.67 10.51 11.17
C GLU A 181 -6.59 11.42 10.57
N LYS A 182 -5.32 11.29 10.98
CA LYS A 182 -4.18 12.09 10.50
C LYS A 182 -3.37 11.39 9.41
N VAL A 183 -3.65 10.13 9.14
CA VAL A 183 -2.88 9.32 8.17
C VAL A 183 -2.95 9.92 6.77
N GLY A 184 -4.13 10.35 6.32
CA GLY A 184 -4.32 10.98 5.01
C GLY A 184 -3.48 12.26 4.85
N ASP A 185 -3.52 13.15 5.83
CA ASP A 185 -2.75 14.41 5.80
C ASP A 185 -1.25 14.16 5.78
N LYS A 186 -0.78 13.22 6.63
CA LYS A 186 0.64 12.84 6.68
C LYS A 186 1.10 12.15 5.40
N TRP A 187 0.24 11.35 4.79
CA TRP A 187 0.50 10.73 3.50
C TRP A 187 0.63 11.78 2.38
N LEU A 188 -0.28 12.77 2.33
CA LEU A 188 -0.19 13.90 1.38
C LEU A 188 1.11 14.69 1.56
N GLU A 189 1.49 14.96 2.80
CA GLU A 189 2.77 15.60 3.12
C GLU A 189 3.96 14.80 2.57
N GLU A 190 3.94 13.47 2.62
CA GLU A 190 5.05 12.65 2.12
C GLU A 190 5.09 12.59 0.59
N ILE A 191 3.97 12.75 -0.10
CA ILE A 191 3.93 12.68 -1.57
C ILE A 191 4.34 14.01 -2.23
N TYR A 192 3.97 15.14 -1.62
CA TYR A 192 4.15 16.47 -2.21
C TYR A 192 5.26 17.31 -1.57
N LYS A 193 6.08 16.71 -0.70
CA LYS A 193 7.36 17.29 -0.23
C LYS A 193 8.50 16.96 -1.20
#